data_AF-A0A835QCN0-F1
#
_entry.id   AF-A0A835QCN0-F1
#
_cell.length_a   1.000
_cell.length_b   1.000
_cell.length_c   1.000
_cell.angle_alpha   90.00
_cell.angle_beta   90.00
_cell.angle_gamma   90.00
#
_symmetry.space_group_name_H-M   'P 1'
#
loop_
_entity.id
_entity.type
_entity.pdbx_description
1 polymer ?
#
loop_
_entity_poly.entity_id
_entity_poly.type
_entity_poly.pdbx_seq_one_letter_code
_entity_poly.pdbx_strand_id
1 'polypeptide(L)'
;MPLLESFGVYDSTSSVDVVAFCSSMEVCPINASKVAEGLGLVGYSFQDWPCNMRLNAYHLKEESIGCQVVHAHTDSSLVTLLFEGEIGGVEITDENGKFVAVDSE
;
A
#
# COMPACT_ATOMS: atom_id res chain seq x y z
N MET A 1 3.24 -21.20 -14.73
CA MET A 1 3.08 -19.86 -14.11
C MET A 1 4.24 -19.03 -14.61
N PRO A 2 4.05 -18.02 -15.47
CA PRO A 2 5.17 -17.19 -15.90
C PRO A 2 5.73 -16.52 -14.66
N LEU A 3 7.01 -16.75 -14.38
CA LEU A 3 7.71 -16.08 -13.28
C LEU A 3 7.79 -14.60 -13.64
N LEU A 4 7.01 -13.77 -12.94
CA LEU A 4 7.22 -12.34 -13.00
C LEU A 4 8.42 -12.00 -12.11
N GLU A 5 9.42 -11.34 -12.70
CA GLU A 5 10.54 -10.79 -11.96
C GLU A 5 10.03 -9.52 -11.25
N SER A 6 9.70 -9.64 -9.96
CA SER A 6 9.62 -8.46 -9.09
C SER A 6 11.05 -7.92 -8.97
N PHE A 7 11.30 -6.72 -9.46
CA PHE A 7 12.66 -6.14 -9.44
C PHE A 7 13.14 -5.74 -8.05
N GLY A 8 12.28 -5.83 -7.04
CA GLY A 8 12.64 -5.70 -5.65
C GLY A 8 11.42 -5.37 -4.81
N VAL A 9 11.36 -5.97 -3.62
CA VAL A 9 10.58 -5.45 -2.51
C VAL A 9 11.57 -4.68 -1.65
N TYR A 10 11.44 -3.35 -1.62
CA TYR A 10 12.22 -2.53 -0.69
C TYR A 10 11.35 -2.23 0.52
N ASP A 11 11.76 -2.78 1.65
CA ASP A 11 11.11 -2.55 2.93
C ASP A 11 11.98 -1.61 3.79
N SER A 12 11.41 -0.49 4.24
CA SER A 12 12.01 0.35 5.27
C SER A 12 11.09 0.48 6.47
N THR A 13 11.66 0.28 7.66
CA THR A 13 10.99 0.47 8.96
C THR A 13 11.41 1.77 9.64
N SER A 14 12.29 2.55 8.99
CA SER A 14 12.83 3.81 9.49
C SER A 14 11.80 4.92 9.29
N SER A 15 11.26 5.45 10.37
CA SER A 15 10.28 6.54 10.32
C SER A 15 10.80 7.79 9.60
N VAL A 16 12.10 8.06 9.69
CA VAL A 16 12.75 9.16 8.98
C VAL A 16 12.69 8.94 7.46
N ASP A 17 12.98 7.74 7.00
CA ASP A 17 12.99 7.42 5.56
C ASP A 17 11.56 7.40 4.99
N VAL A 18 10.59 6.86 5.74
CA VAL A 18 9.17 6.88 5.35
C VAL A 18 8.67 8.32 5.24
N VAL A 19 8.96 9.17 6.23
CA VAL A 19 8.54 10.58 6.21
C VAL A 19 9.21 11.35 5.07
N ALA A 20 10.49 11.10 4.81
CA ALA A 20 11.22 11.73 3.72
C ALA A 20 10.64 11.32 2.35
N PHE A 21 10.33 10.04 2.17
CA PHE A 21 9.69 9.54 0.95
C PHE A 21 8.30 10.14 0.74
N CYS A 22 7.42 10.10 1.75
CA CYS A 22 6.09 10.71 1.69
C CYS A 22 6.18 12.20 1.33
N SER A 23 7.10 12.94 1.97
CA SER A 23 7.34 14.36 1.68
C SER A 23 7.78 14.59 0.23
N SER A 24 8.64 13.72 -0.32
CA SER A 24 9.08 13.79 -1.72
C SER A 24 7.97 13.50 -2.74
N MET A 25 6.95 12.73 -2.36
CA MET A 25 5.79 12.47 -3.21
C MET A 25 4.64 13.46 -2.98
N GLU A 26 4.86 14.50 -2.17
CA GLU A 26 3.82 15.44 -1.74
C GLU A 26 2.61 14.78 -1.06
N VAL A 27 2.82 13.56 -0.52
CA VAL A 27 1.79 12.82 0.22
C VAL A 27 1.97 13.10 1.71
N CYS A 28 0.90 13.53 2.37
CA CYS A 28 0.93 13.70 3.82
C CYS A 28 0.97 12.30 4.48
N PRO A 29 1.96 11.99 5.33
CA PRO A 29 1.92 10.76 6.12
C PRO A 29 0.63 10.74 6.95
N ILE A 30 0.06 9.56 7.16
CA ILE A 30 -1.16 9.40 7.95
C ILE A 30 -1.00 10.14 9.27
N ASN A 31 -1.90 11.09 9.54
CA ASN A 31 -1.98 11.69 10.84
C ASN A 31 -2.62 10.69 11.80
N ALA A 32 -1.79 9.98 12.53
CA ALA A 32 -2.22 8.92 13.42
C ALA A 32 -3.12 9.43 14.56
N SER A 33 -3.11 10.73 14.90
CA SER A 33 -4.08 11.31 15.83
C SER A 33 -5.49 11.37 15.23
N LYS A 34 -5.62 11.68 13.93
CA LYS A 34 -6.92 11.66 13.25
C LYS A 34 -7.49 10.25 13.14
N VAL A 35 -6.63 9.26 12.91
CA VAL A 35 -7.02 7.84 12.95
C VAL A 35 -7.51 7.46 14.35
N ALA A 36 -6.80 7.88 15.40
CA ALA A 36 -7.22 7.67 16.79
C ALA A 36 -8.61 8.23 17.07
N GLU A 37 -8.82 9.49 16.70
CA GLU A 37 -10.07 10.20 16.90
C GLU A 37 -11.23 9.52 16.16
N GLY A 38 -11.00 9.11 14.90
CA GLY A 38 -11.99 8.35 14.11
C GLY A 38 -12.36 7.00 14.72
N LEU A 39 -11.45 6.38 15.47
CA LEU A 39 -11.68 5.15 16.23
C LEU A 39 -12.24 5.40 17.63
N GLY A 40 -12.46 6.66 18.03
CA GLY A 40 -12.97 7.02 19.36
C GLY A 40 -11.94 6.90 20.48
N LEU A 41 -10.65 6.83 20.16
CA LEU A 41 -9.56 6.74 21.12
C LEU A 41 -9.17 8.14 21.60
N VAL A 42 -9.44 8.45 22.87
CA VAL A 42 -9.11 9.74 23.48
C VAL A 42 -7.89 9.60 24.40
N GLY A 43 -6.91 10.48 24.25
CA GLY A 43 -5.72 10.51 25.11
C GLY A 43 -4.58 9.59 24.69
N TYR A 44 -4.66 8.97 23.51
CA TYR A 44 -3.58 8.18 22.92
C TYR A 44 -2.86 8.97 21.83
N SER A 45 -1.53 9.03 21.89
CA SER A 45 -0.70 9.47 20.77
C SER A 45 -0.18 8.25 20.02
N PHE A 46 -0.30 8.29 18.71
CA PHE A 46 0.28 7.29 17.80
C PHE A 46 1.57 7.82 17.14
N GLN A 47 2.28 8.74 17.83
CA GLN A 47 3.48 9.40 17.30
C GLN A 47 4.65 8.42 17.03
N ASP A 48 4.68 7.27 17.70
CA ASP A 48 5.73 6.25 17.57
C ASP A 48 5.22 4.94 16.96
N TRP A 49 4.14 4.99 16.18
CA TRP A 49 3.58 3.77 15.62
C TRP A 49 4.53 3.15 14.61
N PRO A 50 4.67 1.80 14.59
CA PRO A 50 5.48 1.14 13.58
C PRO A 50 4.99 1.52 12.18
N CYS A 51 5.85 2.16 11.42
CA CYS A 51 5.61 2.43 10.01
C CYS A 51 6.51 1.52 9.18
N ASN A 52 5.92 0.91 8.15
CA ASN A 52 6.65 0.14 7.17
C ASN A 52 6.32 0.73 5.80
N MET A 53 7.34 0.97 4.99
CA MET A 53 7.18 1.33 3.59
C MET A 53 7.60 0.13 2.74
N ARG A 54 6.76 -0.23 1.78
CA ARG A 54 7.01 -1.29 0.82
C ARG A 54 6.91 -0.75 -0.60
N LEU A 55 8.01 -0.79 -1.35
CA LEU A 55 8.03 -0.45 -2.77
C LEU A 55 7.95 -1.74 -3.59
N ASN A 56 6.97 -1.83 -4.49
CA ASN A 56 6.84 -2.97 -5.39
C ASN A 56 7.00 -2.50 -6.84
N ALA A 57 7.87 -3.16 -7.60
CA ALA A 57 8.07 -2.92 -9.02
C ALA A 57 7.67 -4.16 -9.83
N TYR A 58 6.65 -4.02 -10.66
CA TYR A 58 6.12 -5.09 -11.51
C TYR A 58 6.43 -4.80 -12.98
N HIS A 59 7.04 -5.77 -13.66
CA HIS A 59 7.34 -5.67 -15.08
C HIS A 59 6.28 -6.39 -15.92
N LEU A 60 5.42 -5.64 -16.61
CA LEU A 60 4.34 -6.21 -17.42
C LEU A 60 4.90 -6.79 -18.73
N LYS A 61 4.71 -8.10 -18.93
CA LYS A 61 4.90 -8.79 -20.21
C LYS A 61 3.54 -9.08 -20.83
N GLU A 62 3.44 -9.13 -22.16
CA GLU A 62 2.16 -9.40 -22.85
C GLU A 62 1.52 -10.73 -22.38
N GLU A 63 2.34 -11.73 -22.07
CA GLU A 63 1.95 -13.03 -21.52
C GLU A 63 1.40 -12.99 -20.09
N SER A 64 1.63 -11.88 -19.38
CA SER A 64 1.17 -11.67 -17.99
C SER A 64 -0.17 -10.93 -17.91
N ILE A 65 -0.73 -10.51 -19.04
CA ILE A 65 -2.04 -9.85 -19.08
C ILE A 65 -3.11 -10.84 -18.58
N GLY A 66 -3.88 -10.43 -17.58
CA GLY A 66 -4.90 -11.25 -16.91
C GLY A 66 -4.35 -12.26 -15.91
N CYS A 67 -3.03 -12.30 -15.68
CA CYS A 67 -2.44 -13.09 -14.61
C CYS A 67 -2.41 -12.29 -13.30
N GLN A 68 -2.68 -12.97 -12.19
CA GLN A 68 -2.52 -12.39 -10.86
C GLN A 68 -1.02 -12.33 -10.50
N VAL A 69 -0.51 -11.11 -10.37
CA VAL A 69 0.92 -10.84 -10.11
C VAL A 69 1.29 -11.01 -8.63
N VAL A 70 0.34 -10.73 -7.73
CA VAL A 70 0.50 -10.85 -6.28
C VAL A 70 -0.65 -11.68 -5.73
N HIS A 71 -0.35 -12.62 -4.84
CA HIS A 71 -1.40 -13.39 -4.18
C HIS A 71 -2.34 -12.47 -3.40
N ALA A 72 -3.64 -12.71 -3.51
CA ALA A 72 -4.64 -11.96 -2.78
C ALA A 72 -4.37 -12.10 -1.28
N HIS A 73 -4.34 -10.98 -0.58
CA HIS A 73 -4.06 -10.94 0.86
C HIS A 73 -4.79 -9.77 1.50
N THR A 74 -4.88 -9.85 2.82
CA THR A 74 -5.23 -8.73 3.68
C THR A 74 -3.96 -8.26 4.38
N ASP A 75 -3.77 -6.96 4.49
CA ASP A 75 -2.65 -6.41 5.23
C ASP A 75 -2.73 -6.73 6.72
N SER A 76 -1.57 -6.89 7.34
CA SER A 76 -1.45 -7.04 8.79
C SER A 76 -1.28 -5.69 9.52
N SER A 77 -1.01 -4.61 8.78
CA SER A 77 -1.00 -3.25 9.29
C SER A 77 -2.42 -2.78 9.62
N LEU A 78 -2.54 -1.81 10.52
CA LEU A 78 -3.85 -1.21 10.77
C LEU A 78 -4.32 -0.35 9.59
N VAL A 79 -3.40 0.39 8.98
CA VAL A 79 -3.67 1.25 7.84
C VAL A 79 -2.50 1.16 6.85
N THR A 80 -2.82 1.03 5.57
CA THR A 80 -1.88 1.09 4.46
C THR A 80 -2.26 2.26 3.56
N LEU A 81 -1.31 3.13 3.26
CA LEU A 81 -1.42 4.04 2.12
C LEU A 81 -0.75 3.38 0.93
N LEU A 82 -1.50 3.22 -0.15
CA LEU A 82 -0.98 2.71 -1.41
C LEU A 82 -0.90 3.85 -2.41
N PHE A 83 0.28 4.06 -2.96
CA PHE A 83 0.48 4.90 -4.13
C PHE A 83 0.65 4.00 -5.34
N GLU A 84 -0.20 4.19 -6.33
CA GLU A 84 -0.14 3.49 -7.62
C GLU A 84 0.45 4.43 -8.67
N GLY A 85 1.28 3.89 -9.57
CA GLY A 85 1.83 4.66 -10.67
C GLY A 85 0.79 4.91 -11.77
N GLU A 86 1.26 5.37 -12.94
CA GLU A 86 0.37 5.65 -14.10
C GLU A 86 -0.37 4.42 -14.63
N ILE A 87 0.14 3.22 -14.34
CA ILE A 87 -0.44 1.96 -14.79
C ILE A 87 -1.18 1.35 -13.61
N GLY A 88 -2.50 1.24 -13.76
CA GLY A 88 -3.37 0.56 -12.81
C GLY A 88 -3.08 -0.94 -12.69
N GLY A 89 -3.71 -1.58 -11.72
CA GLY A 89 -3.61 -3.04 -11.51
C GLY A 89 -3.99 -3.49 -10.11
N VAL A 90 -4.29 -2.56 -9.20
CA VAL A 90 -4.81 -2.87 -7.88
C VAL A 90 -6.29 -3.24 -7.98
N GLU A 91 -6.62 -4.42 -7.45
CA GLU A 91 -8.00 -4.89 -7.29
C GLU A 91 -8.27 -5.19 -5.81
N ILE A 92 -9.48 -4.87 -5.37
CA ILE A 92 -9.99 -5.27 -4.06
C ILE A 92 -11.07 -6.33 -4.21
N THR A 93 -11.27 -7.11 -3.17
CA THR A 93 -12.38 -8.07 -3.12
C THR A 93 -13.62 -7.38 -2.56
N ASP A 94 -14.73 -7.44 -3.31
CA ASP A 94 -16.03 -6.94 -2.83
C ASP A 94 -16.68 -7.89 -1.80
N GLU A 95 -17.84 -7.50 -1.29
CA GLU A 95 -18.61 -8.30 -0.32
C GLU A 95 -19.03 -9.69 -0.84
N ASN A 96 -19.02 -9.90 -2.16
CA ASN A 96 -19.38 -11.16 -2.81
C ASN A 96 -18.15 -12.02 -3.16
N GLY A 97 -16.93 -11.59 -2.80
CA GLY A 97 -15.71 -12.31 -3.13
C GLY A 97 -15.19 -12.04 -4.54
N LYS A 98 -15.73 -11.05 -5.25
CA LYS A 98 -15.32 -10.72 -6.62
C LYS A 98 -14.22 -9.65 -6.60
N PHE A 99 -13.20 -9.82 -7.44
CA PHE A 99 -12.20 -8.78 -7.69
C PHE A 99 -12.80 -7.63 -8.49
N VAL A 100 -12.60 -6.42 -7.98
CA VAL A 100 -13.01 -5.15 -8.60
C VAL A 100 -11.81 -4.20 -8.61
N ALA A 101 -11.57 -3.56 -9.74
CA ALA A 101 -10.50 -2.58 -9.90
C ALA A 101 -10.73 -1.39 -8.96
N VAL A 102 -9.65 -0.86 -8.40
CA VAL A 102 -9.67 0.40 -7.67
C VAL A 102 -9.51 1.53 -8.68
N ASP A 103 -10.50 2.43 -8.74
CA ASP A 103 -10.38 3.62 -9.56
C ASP A 103 -9.45 4.63 -8.86
N SER A 104 -8.31 4.90 -9.49
CA SER A 104 -7.38 5.97 -9.14
C SER A 104 -7.67 7.17 -10.07
N GLU A 105 -8.57 8.07 -9.63
CA GLU A 105 -8.81 9.37 -10.30
C GLU A 105 -7.68 10.38 -10.07
#